data_AF-A0A2E0PTQ6-F1
#
_entry.id   AF-A0A2E0PTQ6-F1
#
_cell.length_a   1.000
_cell.length_b   1.000
_cell.length_c   1.000
_cell.angle_alpha   90.00
_cell.angle_beta   90.00
_cell.angle_gamma   90.00
#
_symmetry.space_group_name_H-M   'P 1'
#
loop_
_entity.id
_entity.type
_entity.pdbx_description
1 polymer ?
#
loop_
_entity_poly.entity_id
_entity_poly.type
_entity_poly.pdbx_seq_one_letter_code
_entity_poly.pdbx_strand_id
1 'polypeptide(L)'
;MEQTILSAKLIVPSAVCTVCGTYTRNKSMVNYACGIMIDGKRCKGAWQSALRVDDWEECKFCHASDANCDSCNGEGWLFIRK
;
A
#
# COMPACT_ATOMS: atom_id res chain seq x y z
N MET A 1 -24.84 4.01 25.34
CA MET A 1 -23.37 3.88 25.29
C MET A 1 -23.02 3.44 23.89
N GLU A 2 -22.68 4.39 23.04
CA GLU A 2 -22.28 4.15 21.66
C GLU A 2 -20.89 3.51 21.72
N GLN A 3 -20.84 2.18 21.62
CA GLN A 3 -19.57 1.47 21.54
C GLN A 3 -18.95 1.84 20.19
N THR A 4 -17.96 2.72 20.21
CA THR A 4 -17.12 2.99 19.04
C THR A 4 -16.41 1.68 18.71
N ILE A 5 -16.94 0.95 17.72
CA ILE A 5 -16.23 -0.17 17.12
C ILE A 5 -14.95 0.45 16.57
N LEU A 6 -13.81 0.17 17.22
CA LEU A 6 -12.50 0.43 16.63
C LEU A 6 -12.45 -0.43 15.37
N SER A 7 -12.82 0.14 14.23
CA SER A 7 -12.67 -0.53 12.95
C SER A 7 -11.18 -0.81 12.79
N ALA A 8 -10.83 -2.09 12.64
CA ALA A 8 -9.44 -2.48 12.51
C ALA A 8 -8.86 -1.83 11.25
N LYS A 9 -7.82 -1.01 11.43
CA LYS A 9 -7.13 -0.38 10.30
C LYS A 9 -6.47 -1.45 9.42
N LEU A 10 -6.48 -1.20 8.11
CA LEU A 10 -5.75 -1.96 7.13
C LEU A 10 -4.26 -1.95 7.46
N ILE A 11 -3.60 -3.08 7.24
CA ILE A 11 -2.17 -3.26 7.54
C ILE A 11 -1.34 -2.34 6.61
N VAL A 12 -0.42 -1.58 7.21
CA VAL A 12 0.55 -0.74 6.50
C VAL A 12 1.35 -1.60 5.52
N PRO A 13 1.46 -1.21 4.24
CA PRO A 13 2.26 -1.97 3.30
C PRO A 13 3.75 -1.93 3.65
N SER A 14 4.50 -2.91 3.13
CA SER A 14 5.92 -3.07 3.41
C SER A 14 6.83 -2.61 2.27
N ALA A 15 6.28 -2.49 1.06
CA ALA A 15 7.02 -2.05 -0.11
C ALA A 15 6.09 -1.44 -1.17
N VAL A 16 6.68 -0.63 -2.04
CA VAL A 16 6.04 -0.03 -3.21
C VAL A 16 6.83 -0.39 -4.46
N CYS A 17 6.16 -0.64 -5.57
CA CYS A 17 6.85 -0.88 -6.83
C CYS A 17 7.42 0.43 -7.39
N THR A 18 8.70 0.43 -7.76
CA THR A 18 9.41 1.59 -8.33
C THR A 18 8.88 2.08 -9.68
N VAL A 19 8.00 1.32 -10.33
CA VAL A 19 7.47 1.65 -11.67
C VAL A 19 5.96 1.81 -11.64
N CYS A 20 5.22 0.80 -11.17
CA CYS A 20 3.77 0.83 -11.23
C CYS A 20 3.10 1.41 -9.98
N GLY A 21 3.86 1.72 -8.93
CA GLY A 21 3.33 2.30 -7.71
C GLY A 21 2.43 1.36 -6.89
N THR A 22 2.18 0.12 -7.32
CA THR A 22 1.44 -0.88 -6.53
C THR A 22 2.16 -1.17 -5.22
N TYR A 23 1.40 -1.55 -4.18
CA TYR A 23 1.94 -1.88 -2.87
C TYR A 23 1.98 -3.39 -2.64
N THR A 24 2.83 -3.82 -1.72
CA THR A 24 2.80 -5.18 -1.19
C THR A 24 2.98 -5.18 0.32
N ARG A 25 2.25 -6.07 0.98
CA ARG A 25 2.38 -6.34 2.43
C ARG A 25 3.35 -7.49 2.71
N ASN A 26 3.86 -8.16 1.66
CA ASN A 26 4.82 -9.23 1.80
C ASN A 26 6.25 -8.68 1.86
N LYS A 27 6.80 -8.62 3.07
CA LYS A 27 8.19 -8.15 3.32
C LYS A 27 9.23 -8.97 2.57
N SER A 28 8.99 -10.25 2.33
CA SER A 28 9.93 -11.12 1.61
C SER A 28 10.09 -10.76 0.13
N MET A 29 9.19 -9.92 -0.41
CA MET A 29 9.28 -9.46 -1.80
C MET A 29 10.18 -8.23 -1.99
N VAL A 30 10.62 -7.57 -0.92
CA VAL A 30 11.51 -6.40 -1.00
C VAL A 30 12.77 -6.76 -1.79
N ASN A 31 13.18 -5.86 -2.68
CA ASN A 31 14.28 -6.00 -3.64
C ASN A 31 14.09 -7.06 -4.74
N TYR A 32 12.98 -7.81 -4.73
CA TYR A 32 12.62 -8.67 -5.85
C TYR A 32 11.86 -7.90 -6.93
N ALA A 33 11.86 -8.47 -8.13
CA ALA A 33 11.15 -7.91 -9.28
C ALA A 33 9.63 -7.86 -9.03
N CYS A 34 8.97 -6.82 -9.52
CA CYS A 34 7.52 -6.71 -9.45
C CYS A 34 6.87 -7.82 -10.30
N GLY A 35 5.92 -8.55 -9.70
CA GLY A 35 5.19 -9.64 -10.35
C GLY A 35 3.88 -9.21 -11.02
N ILE A 36 3.49 -7.93 -10.89
CA ILE A 36 2.22 -7.43 -11.43
C ILE A 36 2.26 -7.39 -12.95
N MET A 37 1.17 -7.80 -13.58
CA MET A 37 0.96 -7.72 -15.03
C MET A 37 0.26 -6.40 -15.36
N ILE A 38 0.83 -5.64 -16.29
CA ILE A 38 0.31 -4.35 -16.78
C ILE A 38 0.27 -4.45 -18.30
N ASP A 39 -0.91 -4.27 -18.89
CA ASP A 39 -1.14 -4.38 -20.34
C ASP A 39 -0.57 -5.68 -20.94
N GLY A 40 -0.78 -6.80 -20.23
CA GLY A 40 -0.31 -8.12 -20.66
C GLY A 40 1.20 -8.36 -20.53
N LYS A 41 1.96 -7.43 -19.94
CA LYS A 41 3.41 -7.58 -19.71
C LYS A 41 3.74 -7.49 -18.23
N ARG A 42 4.78 -8.21 -17.79
CA ARG A 42 5.28 -8.08 -16.41
C ARG A 42 5.83 -6.67 -16.18
N CYS A 43 5.44 -6.06 -15.07
CA CYS A 43 5.99 -4.79 -14.62
C CYS A 43 7.51 -4.87 -14.53
N LYS A 44 8.21 -3.88 -15.10
CA LYS A 44 9.67 -3.83 -15.13
C LYS A 44 10.30 -3.33 -13.82
N GLY A 45 9.49 -2.86 -12.88
CA GLY A 45 9.97 -2.37 -11.59
C GLY A 45 10.36 -3.47 -10.62
N ALA A 46 10.80 -3.04 -9.44
CA ALA A 46 11.09 -3.89 -8.29
C ALA A 46 10.38 -3.34 -7.06
N TRP A 47 10.24 -4.17 -6.02
CA TRP A 47 9.67 -3.75 -4.75
C TRP A 47 10.71 -2.98 -3.93
N GLN A 48 10.55 -1.66 -3.85
CA GLN A 48 11.36 -0.82 -2.99
C GLN A 48 10.83 -0.89 -1.55
N SER A 49 11.74 -1.15 -0.61
CA SER A 49 11.45 -1.19 0.84
C SER A 49 10.76 0.08 1.31
N ALA A 50 9.62 -0.03 1.98
CA ALA A 50 8.90 1.07 2.61
C ALA A 50 8.49 0.63 4.03
N LEU A 51 9.50 0.30 4.83
CA LEU A 51 9.30 -0.32 6.15
C LEU A 51 9.21 0.70 7.29
N ARG A 52 9.53 1.97 7.02
CA ARG A 52 9.48 3.00 8.04
C ARG A 52 8.07 3.55 8.15
N VAL A 53 7.65 3.91 9.36
CA VAL A 53 6.31 4.49 9.59
C VAL A 53 6.14 5.81 8.83
N ASP A 54 7.22 6.59 8.69
CA ASP A 54 7.27 7.86 7.96
C ASP A 54 7.29 7.69 6.42
N ASP A 55 7.35 6.46 5.90
CA ASP A 55 7.20 6.19 4.46
C ASP A 55 5.73 6.27 4.01
N TRP A 56 4.79 6.22 4.96
CA TRP A 56 3.36 6.10 4.71
C TRP A 56 2.54 7.19 5.40
N GLU A 57 1.56 7.71 4.69
CA GLU A 57 0.49 8.53 5.24
C GLU A 57 -0.83 7.78 5.20
N GLU A 58 -1.65 7.96 6.22
CA GLU A 58 -3.00 7.40 6.24
C GLU A 58 -3.87 8.10 5.20
N CYS A 59 -4.70 7.35 4.47
CA CYS A 59 -5.64 7.96 3.53
C CYS A 59 -6.61 8.87 4.29
N LYS A 60 -6.58 10.17 3.99
CA LYS A 60 -7.42 11.20 4.62
C LYS A 60 -8.94 11.00 4.50
N PHE A 61 -9.38 10.13 3.58
CA PHE A 61 -10.80 9.88 3.33
C PHE A 61 -11.32 8.65 4.08
N CYS A 62 -10.63 7.52 3.93
CA CYS A 62 -11.08 6.26 4.57
C CYS A 62 -10.37 5.95 5.88
N HIS A 63 -9.36 6.70 6.28
CA HIS A 63 -8.63 6.50 7.53
C HIS A 63 -8.10 5.06 7.69
N ALA A 64 -7.60 4.51 6.58
CA ALA A 64 -7.19 3.11 6.45
C ALA A 64 -8.25 2.08 6.87
N SER A 65 -9.55 2.37 6.76
CA SER A 65 -10.62 1.46 7.21
C SER A 65 -11.44 0.84 6.08
N ASP A 66 -11.30 1.34 4.85
CA ASP A 66 -12.09 0.88 3.70
C ASP A 66 -11.19 0.41 2.55
N ALA A 67 -11.35 -0.87 2.19
CA ALA A 67 -10.66 -1.53 1.09
C ALA A 67 -11.27 -1.23 -0.29
N ASN A 68 -12.38 -0.49 -0.35
CA ASN A 68 -13.02 -0.04 -1.60
C ASN A 68 -12.84 1.47 -1.81
N CYS A 69 -11.98 2.14 -1.04
CA CYS A 69 -11.78 3.57 -1.14
C CYS A 69 -11.06 3.95 -2.44
N ASP A 70 -11.75 4.61 -3.36
CA ASP A 70 -11.19 5.07 -4.63
C ASP A 70 -10.02 6.04 -4.46
N SER A 71 -10.00 6.83 -3.38
CA SER A 71 -8.97 7.85 -3.15
C SER A 71 -7.58 7.26 -2.85
N CYS A 72 -7.52 6.02 -2.36
CA CYS A 72 -6.27 5.30 -2.14
C CYS A 72 -6.25 3.94 -2.85
N ASN A 73 -7.16 3.72 -3.81
CA ASN A 73 -7.36 2.43 -4.49
C ASN A 73 -7.50 1.23 -3.52
N GLY A 74 -8.17 1.45 -2.40
CA GLY A 74 -8.39 0.41 -1.39
C GLY A 74 -7.20 0.07 -0.49
N GLU A 75 -6.05 0.74 -0.66
CA GLU A 75 -4.86 0.42 0.12
C GLU A 75 -4.91 0.93 1.56
N GLY A 76 -5.72 1.96 1.81
CA GLY A 76 -5.84 2.63 3.10
C GLY A 76 -4.68 3.57 3.45
N TRP A 77 -3.54 3.43 2.77
CA TRP A 77 -2.29 4.16 3.00
C TRP A 77 -1.79 4.75 1.69
N LEU A 78 -0.99 5.81 1.77
CA LEU A 78 -0.36 6.49 0.65
C LEU A 78 1.15 6.54 0.88
N PHE A 79 1.94 6.10 -0.09
CA PHE A 79 3.40 6.20 -0.02
C PHE A 79 3.85 7.65 -0.27
N ILE A 80 4.65 8.21 0.64
CA ILE A 80 5.02 9.65 0.61
C ILE A 80 6.52 9.92 0.48
N ARG A 81 7.37 8.89 0.52
CA ARG A 81 8.82 9.07 0.40
C ARG A 81 9.22 9.36 -1.06
N LYS A 82 10.01 10.43 -1.24
CA LYS A 82 10.58 10.86 -2.53
C LYS A 82 11.80 10.06 -2.93
#